data_AF-A0A7K7BHF0-F1
#
_entry.id   AF-A0A7K7BHF0-F1
#
_cell.length_a   1.000
_cell.length_b   1.000
_cell.length_c   1.000
_cell.angle_alpha   90.00
_cell.angle_beta   90.00
_cell.angle_gamma   90.00
#
_symmetry.space_group_name_H-M   'P 1'
#
loop_
_entity.id
_entity.type
_entity.pdbx_description
1 polymer ?
#
loop_
_entity_poly.entity_id
_entity_poly.type
_entity_poly.pdbx_seq_one_letter_code
_entity_poly.pdbx_strand_id
1 'polypeptide(L)'
;PAPVAAHVHQDFQPALHLVALNAPLSGSMRGIRGADFQCFQQAREVGLLGTFRAFLSSRLQDLYSIVRRADRSTVPIVNLRDEVLFSNWEALFAGSEAPLRPGARILSFDGRDVLRDSAWPQKSVWHGSDAKGRRLPDSYCETWRTEERAAVGQASSLSAGKLLEQAASSCQHAFVVLCIENSFMTASKK
;
A
#
# COMPACT_ATOMS: atom_id res chain seq x y z
N PRO A 1 -16.47 1.30 27.15
CA PRO A 1 -16.10 1.71 25.78
C PRO A 1 -14.70 2.32 25.79
N ALA A 2 -13.72 1.60 25.22
CA ALA A 2 -12.36 2.13 25.06
C ALA A 2 -12.41 3.36 24.15
N PRO A 3 -11.62 4.42 24.42
CA PRO A 3 -11.61 5.60 23.57
C PRO A 3 -11.03 5.18 22.22
N VAL A 4 -11.82 5.37 21.15
CA VAL A 4 -11.33 5.30 19.78
C VAL A 4 -10.26 6.38 19.69
N ALA A 5 -9.01 5.96 19.50
CA ALA A 5 -7.90 6.88 19.34
C ALA A 5 -8.18 7.72 18.09
N ALA A 6 -8.68 8.94 18.29
CA ALA A 6 -8.65 9.96 17.28
C ALA A 6 -7.16 10.13 16.93
N HIS A 7 -6.76 9.65 15.76
CA HIS A 7 -5.47 9.99 15.18
C HIS A 7 -5.48 11.49 14.92
N VAL A 8 -5.08 12.25 15.93
CA VAL A 8 -4.85 13.69 15.83
C VAL A 8 -3.45 13.83 15.24
N HIS A 9 -3.38 14.20 13.96
CA HIS A 9 -2.14 14.70 13.39
C HIS A 9 -1.60 15.80 14.29
N GLN A 10 -0.30 15.77 14.59
CA GLN A 10 0.37 17.02 14.95
C GLN A 10 0.18 17.95 13.75
N ASP A 11 -0.64 19.00 13.91
CA ASP A 11 -1.28 19.85 12.88
C ASP A 11 -0.34 20.53 11.85
N PHE A 12 0.93 20.12 11.69
CA PHE A 12 1.94 20.88 10.95
C PHE A 12 2.95 20.09 10.11
N GLN A 13 2.87 18.76 10.01
CA GLN A 13 3.78 18.00 9.13
C GLN A 13 3.02 17.25 8.03
N PRO A 14 3.22 17.59 6.74
CA PRO A 14 2.69 16.82 5.63
C PRO A 14 3.19 15.40 5.68
N ALA A 15 2.30 14.42 5.52
CA ALA A 15 2.66 13.02 5.37
C ALA A 15 1.62 12.28 4.51
N LEU A 16 2.05 11.21 3.85
CA LEU A 16 1.17 10.23 3.21
C LEU A 16 1.31 8.90 3.94
N HIS A 17 0.21 8.35 4.45
CA HIS A 17 0.26 7.06 5.13
C HIS A 17 0.24 5.91 4.14
N LEU A 18 1.14 4.96 4.34
CA LEU A 18 1.14 3.65 3.72
C LEU A 18 0.79 2.60 4.78
N VAL A 19 -0.40 2.01 4.65
CA VAL A 19 -1.02 1.14 5.67
C VAL A 19 -1.50 -0.13 5.00
N ALA A 20 -1.40 -1.29 5.64
CA ALA A 20 -1.92 -2.53 5.10
C ALA A 20 -3.43 -2.71 5.36
N LEU A 21 -4.12 -3.42 4.47
CA LEU A 21 -5.42 -4.00 4.81
C LEU A 21 -5.27 -4.99 5.97
N ASN A 22 -6.34 -5.22 6.73
CA ASN A 22 -6.40 -6.07 7.94
C ASN A 22 -6.39 -7.58 7.64
N ALA A 23 -6.33 -8.00 6.37
CA ALA A 23 -6.20 -9.40 5.99
C ALA A 23 -5.40 -9.53 4.68
N PRO A 24 -4.69 -10.65 4.46
CA PRO A 24 -4.12 -10.94 3.16
C PRO A 24 -5.21 -11.22 2.11
N LEU A 25 -4.94 -10.88 0.86
CA LEU A 25 -5.86 -11.11 -0.26
C LEU A 25 -5.16 -11.92 -1.37
N SER A 26 -5.95 -12.79 -2.02
CA SER A 26 -5.55 -13.39 -3.30
C SER A 26 -5.60 -12.37 -4.44
N GLY A 27 -5.23 -12.80 -5.65
CA GLY A 27 -5.35 -11.96 -6.85
C GLY A 27 -6.81 -11.59 -7.19
N SER A 28 -7.81 -12.26 -6.63
CA SER A 28 -9.24 -12.00 -6.90
C SER A 28 -9.82 -10.93 -5.96
N MET A 29 -9.43 -9.67 -6.17
CA MET A 29 -9.82 -8.54 -5.32
C MET A 29 -11.10 -7.84 -5.81
N ARG A 30 -11.90 -8.51 -6.65
CA ARG A 30 -13.02 -7.91 -7.43
C ARG A 30 -12.54 -6.73 -8.30
N GLY A 31 -11.32 -6.83 -8.81
CA GLY A 31 -10.61 -5.78 -9.54
C GLY A 31 -10.16 -4.62 -8.65
N ILE A 32 -9.48 -3.64 -9.26
CA ILE A 32 -8.94 -2.48 -8.54
C ILE A 32 -9.98 -1.70 -7.73
N ARG A 33 -11.24 -1.66 -8.18
CA ARG A 33 -12.34 -0.99 -7.45
C ARG A 33 -12.66 -1.68 -6.13
N GLY A 34 -12.59 -3.02 -6.09
CA GLY A 34 -12.81 -3.77 -4.86
C GLY A 34 -11.68 -3.55 -3.86
N ALA A 35 -10.43 -3.55 -4.33
CA ALA A 35 -9.26 -3.22 -3.50
C ALA A 35 -9.33 -1.78 -2.95
N ASP A 36 -9.61 -0.79 -3.82
CA ASP A 36 -9.80 0.61 -3.42
C ASP A 36 -10.92 0.77 -2.38
N PHE A 37 -12.03 0.03 -2.55
CA PHE A 37 -13.16 0.06 -1.61
C PHE A 37 -12.77 -0.49 -0.23
N GLN A 38 -11.98 -1.58 -0.16
CA GLN A 38 -11.49 -2.10 1.12
C GLN A 38 -10.56 -1.11 1.83
N CYS A 39 -9.66 -0.45 1.09
CA CYS A 39 -8.81 0.60 1.65
C CYS A 39 -9.64 1.75 2.22
N PHE A 40 -10.64 2.21 1.48
CA PHE A 40 -11.56 3.25 1.94
C PHE A 40 -12.30 2.83 3.21
N GLN A 41 -12.89 1.64 3.22
CA GLN A 41 -13.71 1.17 4.34
C GLN A 41 -12.87 1.05 5.62
N GLN A 42 -11.74 0.35 5.57
CA GLN A 42 -10.92 0.10 6.76
C GLN A 42 -10.27 1.38 7.30
N ALA A 43 -9.87 2.31 6.44
CA ALA A 43 -9.39 3.62 6.86
C ALA A 43 -10.45 4.38 7.68
N ARG A 44 -11.72 4.34 7.24
CA ARG A 44 -12.83 5.01 7.92
C ARG A 44 -13.19 4.37 9.26
N GLU A 45 -13.11 3.04 9.35
CA GLU A 45 -13.36 2.29 10.59
C GLU A 45 -12.40 2.69 11.72
N VAL A 46 -11.17 3.12 11.37
CA VAL A 46 -10.16 3.59 12.35
C VAL A 46 -10.03 5.12 12.39
N GLY A 47 -10.99 5.84 11.81
CA GLY A 47 -11.10 7.30 11.91
C GLY A 47 -10.15 8.09 11.01
N LEU A 48 -9.45 7.46 10.06
CA LEU A 48 -8.60 8.18 9.10
C LEU A 48 -9.47 8.86 8.04
N LEU A 49 -9.35 10.18 7.95
CA LEU A 49 -10.18 11.00 7.06
C LEU A 49 -9.58 11.22 5.66
N GLY A 50 -8.35 10.75 5.45
CA GLY A 50 -7.66 10.77 4.16
C GLY A 50 -8.38 9.98 3.06
N THR A 51 -7.90 10.15 1.83
CA THR A 51 -8.37 9.35 0.68
C THR A 51 -7.38 8.22 0.40
N PHE A 52 -7.70 7.03 0.89
CA PHE A 52 -6.86 5.84 0.72
C PHE A 52 -7.22 5.09 -0.57
N ARG A 53 -6.19 4.67 -1.30
CA ARG A 53 -6.29 3.86 -2.52
C ARG A 53 -5.36 2.66 -2.43
N ALA A 54 -5.70 1.56 -3.08
CA ALA A 54 -4.86 0.37 -3.11
C ALA A 54 -3.53 0.68 -3.79
N PHE A 55 -2.43 0.27 -3.17
CA PHE A 55 -1.06 0.38 -3.68
C PHE A 55 -0.83 -0.69 -4.77
N LEU A 56 -1.58 -0.61 -5.87
CA LEU A 56 -1.54 -1.58 -6.96
C LEU A 56 -1.60 -0.86 -8.31
N SER A 57 -0.82 -1.32 -9.28
CA SER A 57 -1.07 -1.02 -10.68
C SER A 57 -2.34 -1.72 -11.17
N SER A 58 -3.01 -1.17 -12.19
CA SER A 58 -4.17 -1.81 -12.82
C SER A 58 -4.23 -1.49 -14.32
N ARG A 59 -5.26 -1.97 -15.03
CA ARG A 59 -5.40 -1.84 -16.50
C ARG A 59 -5.10 -0.43 -17.04
N LEU A 60 -5.60 0.62 -16.39
CA LEU A 60 -5.50 2.00 -16.87
C LEU A 60 -4.69 2.92 -15.93
N GLN A 61 -4.07 2.35 -14.90
CA GLN A 61 -3.40 3.14 -13.88
C GLN A 61 -2.06 2.50 -13.48
N ASP A 62 -1.00 3.27 -13.68
CA ASP A 62 0.31 2.97 -13.09
C ASP A 62 0.25 3.28 -11.60
N LEU A 63 0.84 2.40 -10.77
CA LEU A 63 1.00 2.61 -9.34
C LEU A 63 1.59 4.00 -9.04
N TYR A 64 2.65 4.41 -9.75
CA TYR A 64 3.27 5.73 -9.60
C TYR A 64 2.29 6.90 -9.73
N SER A 65 1.21 6.72 -10.49
CA SER A 65 0.24 7.79 -10.76
C SER A 65 -0.84 7.96 -9.69
N ILE A 66 -0.90 7.07 -8.68
CA ILE A 66 -1.94 7.10 -7.63
C ILE A 66 -1.84 8.36 -6.79
N VAL A 67 -0.63 8.73 -6.35
CA VAL A 67 -0.39 9.95 -5.57
C VAL A 67 -0.41 11.17 -6.48
N ARG A 68 -1.09 12.25 -6.03
CA ARG A 68 -1.16 13.52 -6.76
C ARG A 68 0.23 14.08 -7.01
N ARG A 69 0.43 14.66 -8.20
CA ARG A 69 1.75 15.19 -8.64
C ARG A 69 2.36 16.17 -7.63
N ALA A 70 1.55 17.03 -7.02
CA ALA A 70 2.01 18.05 -6.07
C ALA A 70 2.65 17.47 -4.80
N ASP A 71 2.27 16.25 -4.42
CA ASP A 71 2.70 15.64 -3.15
C ASP A 71 3.89 14.70 -3.33
N ARG A 72 4.36 14.46 -4.57
CA ARG A 72 5.30 13.37 -4.85
C ARG A 72 6.73 13.63 -4.38
N SER A 73 7.18 14.88 -4.45
CA SER A 73 8.59 15.24 -4.25
C SER A 73 8.89 15.74 -2.83
N THR A 74 7.88 16.23 -2.10
CA THR A 74 8.09 16.91 -0.81
C THR A 74 7.44 16.22 0.37
N VAL A 75 6.44 15.35 0.16
CA VAL A 75 5.67 14.74 1.26
C VAL A 75 6.25 13.36 1.61
N PRO A 76 6.69 13.12 2.86
CA PRO A 76 7.19 11.83 3.30
C PRO A 76 6.11 10.76 3.33
N ILE A 77 6.53 9.50 3.15
CA ILE A 77 5.67 8.33 3.32
C ILE A 77 5.91 7.74 4.70
N VAL A 78 4.85 7.63 5.50
CA VAL A 78 4.89 7.13 6.88
C VAL A 78 4.01 5.89 7.04
N ASN A 79 4.22 5.11 8.10
CA ASN A 79 3.29 4.05 8.50
C ASN A 79 2.13 4.62 9.34
N LEU A 80 1.25 3.75 9.86
CA LEU A 80 0.10 4.15 10.69
C LEU A 80 0.48 4.91 11.98
N ARG A 81 1.72 4.80 12.46
CA ARG A 81 2.21 5.47 13.67
C ARG A 81 3.13 6.66 13.36
N ASP A 82 3.01 7.24 12.18
CA ASP A 82 3.81 8.37 11.70
C ASP A 82 5.33 8.08 11.60
N GLU A 83 5.72 6.80 11.55
CA GLU A 83 7.12 6.42 11.39
C GLU A 83 7.50 6.45 9.90
N VAL A 84 8.55 7.20 9.56
CA VAL A 84 8.98 7.40 8.16
C VAL A 84 9.47 6.10 7.54
N LEU A 85 8.82 5.71 6.43
CA LEU A 85 9.21 4.58 5.58
C LEU A 85 10.10 5.05 4.42
N PHE A 86 9.67 6.09 3.70
CA PHE A 86 10.40 6.67 2.57
C PHE A 86 10.40 8.20 2.67
N SER A 87 11.45 8.83 2.13
CA SER A 87 11.59 10.29 2.16
C SER A 87 10.49 11.01 1.38
N ASN A 88 10.03 10.42 0.27
CA ASN A 88 8.91 10.90 -0.53
C ASN A 88 8.49 9.82 -1.56
N TRP A 89 7.45 10.11 -2.35
CA TRP A 89 6.94 9.20 -3.38
C TRP A 89 7.94 8.97 -4.52
N GLU A 90 8.61 10.01 -5.01
CA GLU A 90 9.59 9.85 -6.11
C GLU A 90 10.76 8.93 -5.73
N ALA A 91 11.24 9.03 -4.48
CA ALA A 91 12.31 8.19 -3.96
C ALA A 91 11.93 6.71 -3.89
N LEU A 92 10.65 6.39 -3.61
CA LEU A 92 10.14 5.02 -3.63
C LEU A 92 10.30 4.41 -5.04
N PHE A 93 10.03 5.19 -6.09
CA PHE A 93 10.07 4.75 -7.49
C PHE A 93 11.35 5.13 -8.24
N ALA A 94 12.45 5.35 -7.52
CA ALA A 94 13.75 5.68 -8.11
C ALA A 94 14.39 4.54 -8.93
N GLY A 95 13.74 3.36 -8.97
CA GLY A 95 14.23 2.17 -9.68
C GLY A 95 15.07 1.22 -8.83
N SER A 96 15.27 1.52 -7.54
CA SER A 96 15.99 0.68 -6.58
C SER A 96 15.13 -0.39 -5.90
N GLU A 97 13.94 -0.68 -6.45
CA GLU A 97 12.95 -1.62 -5.90
C GLU A 97 12.42 -1.25 -4.50
N ALA A 98 12.49 0.03 -4.14
CA ALA A 98 11.97 0.58 -2.88
C ALA A 98 12.50 -0.15 -1.63
N PRO A 99 13.80 -0.07 -1.33
CA PRO A 99 14.35 -0.68 -0.12
C PRO A 99 13.80 0.01 1.12
N LEU A 100 13.29 -0.78 2.05
CA LEU A 100 12.81 -0.34 3.35
C LEU A 100 14.00 0.01 4.25
N ARG A 101 13.82 1.00 5.11
CA ARG A 101 14.81 1.34 6.15
C ARG A 101 14.97 0.16 7.12
N PRO A 102 16.17 -0.08 7.66
CA PRO A 102 16.35 -1.06 8.73
C PRO A 102 15.37 -0.81 9.89
N GLY A 103 14.64 -1.84 10.29
CA GLY A 103 13.64 -1.74 11.37
C GLY A 103 12.33 -1.06 11.00
N ALA A 104 12.12 -0.65 9.73
CA ALA A 104 10.84 -0.13 9.28
C ALA A 104 9.72 -1.15 9.46
N ARG A 105 8.56 -0.67 9.91
CA ARG A 105 7.38 -1.51 10.17
C ARG A 105 6.22 -1.07 9.30
N ILE A 106 5.56 -2.04 8.70
CA ILE A 106 4.31 -1.84 7.97
C ILE A 106 3.19 -2.32 8.87
N LEU A 107 2.26 -1.42 9.17
CA LEU A 107 1.15 -1.68 10.06
C LEU A 107 -0.15 -1.80 9.26
N SER A 108 -1.03 -2.71 9.66
CA SER A 108 -2.41 -2.75 9.18
C SER A 108 -3.26 -1.65 9.83
N PHE A 109 -4.43 -1.36 9.28
CA PHE A 109 -5.35 -0.35 9.85
C PHE A 109 -5.70 -0.62 11.32
N ASP A 110 -5.84 -1.89 11.71
CA ASP A 110 -6.07 -2.30 13.10
C ASP A 110 -4.79 -2.37 13.97
N GLY A 111 -3.66 -1.86 13.47
CA GLY A 111 -2.44 -1.61 14.25
C GLY A 111 -1.49 -2.78 14.41
N ARG A 112 -1.67 -3.89 13.66
CA ARG A 112 -0.80 -5.07 13.71
C ARG A 112 0.41 -4.90 12.79
N ASP A 113 1.56 -5.39 13.23
CA ASP A 113 2.78 -5.42 12.42
C ASP A 113 2.72 -6.60 11.47
N VAL A 114 2.54 -6.31 10.17
CA VAL A 114 2.33 -7.31 9.12
C VAL A 114 3.49 -8.30 9.02
N LEU A 115 4.72 -7.88 9.30
CA LEU A 115 5.89 -8.74 9.21
C LEU A 115 5.94 -9.75 10.38
N ARG A 116 5.34 -9.41 11.52
CA ARG A 116 5.40 -10.22 12.76
C ARG A 116 4.13 -10.99 13.05
N ASP A 117 2.98 -10.48 12.63
CA ASP A 117 1.67 -11.03 12.95
C ASP A 117 1.36 -12.30 12.16
N SER A 118 0.81 -13.33 12.80
CA SER A 118 0.52 -14.62 12.18
C SER A 118 -0.64 -14.58 11.18
N ALA A 119 -1.46 -13.53 11.16
CA ALA A 119 -2.56 -13.39 10.20
C ALA A 119 -2.08 -13.24 8.75
N TRP A 120 -0.81 -12.85 8.53
CA TRP A 120 -0.16 -12.87 7.22
C TRP A 120 0.89 -13.99 7.20
N PRO A 121 0.53 -15.23 6.89
CA PRO A 121 1.51 -16.33 6.86
C PRO A 121 2.57 -16.11 5.77
N GLN A 122 2.20 -15.46 4.67
CA GLN A 122 3.11 -15.12 3.58
C GLN A 122 3.47 -13.64 3.62
N LYS A 123 4.76 -13.33 3.83
CA LYS A 123 5.27 -11.97 4.02
C LYS A 123 5.62 -11.27 2.71
N SER A 124 4.69 -11.30 1.76
CA SER A 124 4.83 -10.66 0.45
C SER A 124 3.75 -9.62 0.24
N VAL A 125 4.02 -8.61 -0.59
CA VAL A 125 3.10 -7.52 -0.94
C VAL A 125 2.77 -7.60 -2.42
N TRP A 126 1.48 -7.56 -2.78
CA TRP A 126 1.07 -7.36 -4.17
C TRP A 126 1.34 -5.92 -4.62
N HIS A 127 1.84 -5.72 -5.84
CA HIS A 127 1.95 -4.39 -6.47
C HIS A 127 1.61 -4.38 -7.97
N GLY A 128 1.92 -5.44 -8.72
CA GLY A 128 1.61 -5.54 -10.16
C GLY A 128 2.34 -4.51 -11.03
N SER A 129 3.49 -4.04 -10.58
CA SER A 129 4.25 -2.93 -11.17
C SER A 129 5.72 -3.27 -11.34
N ASP A 130 6.39 -2.58 -12.25
CA ASP A 130 7.86 -2.57 -12.28
C ASP A 130 8.46 -1.71 -11.15
N ALA A 131 9.79 -1.70 -11.06
CA ALA A 131 10.52 -0.93 -10.05
C ALA A 131 10.34 0.61 -10.14
N LYS A 132 9.73 1.11 -11.22
CA LYS A 132 9.38 2.53 -11.42
C LYS A 132 7.88 2.78 -11.25
N GLY A 133 7.12 1.78 -10.81
CA GLY A 133 5.69 1.90 -10.56
C GLY A 133 4.83 1.91 -11.81
N ARG A 134 5.37 1.48 -12.96
CA ARG A 134 4.61 1.31 -14.21
C ARG A 134 3.89 -0.04 -14.17
N ARG A 135 2.66 -0.10 -14.66
CA ARG A 135 1.87 -1.35 -14.70
C ARG A 135 2.53 -2.41 -15.56
N LEU A 136 2.42 -3.67 -15.12
CA LEU A 136 2.80 -4.86 -15.88
C LEU A 136 1.54 -5.62 -16.30
N PRO A 137 1.04 -5.42 -17.55
CA PRO A 137 -0.21 -6.03 -17.99
C PRO A 137 -0.26 -7.57 -17.89
N ASP A 138 0.91 -8.20 -18.02
CA ASP A 138 1.02 -9.67 -17.97
C ASP A 138 1.27 -10.20 -16.54
N SER A 139 1.37 -9.32 -15.53
CA SER A 139 1.71 -9.69 -14.15
C SER A 139 0.97 -8.83 -13.11
N TYR A 140 -0.36 -8.80 -13.21
CA TYR A 140 -1.23 -8.14 -12.23
C TYR A 140 -2.56 -8.89 -12.02
N CYS A 141 -2.53 -10.23 -12.09
CA CYS A 141 -3.68 -11.11 -11.85
C CYS A 141 -4.93 -10.70 -12.64
N GLU A 142 -4.76 -10.49 -13.96
CA GLU A 142 -5.81 -9.99 -14.85
C GLU A 142 -6.51 -8.76 -14.28
N THR A 143 -5.71 -7.76 -13.89
CA THR A 143 -6.15 -6.53 -13.20
C THR A 143 -6.95 -6.84 -11.93
N TRP A 144 -6.41 -7.75 -11.13
CA TRP A 144 -6.88 -8.21 -9.81
C TRP A 144 -8.27 -8.86 -9.82
N ARG A 145 -8.55 -9.65 -10.86
CA ARG A 145 -9.85 -10.33 -11.05
C ARG A 145 -9.80 -11.84 -10.93
N THR A 146 -8.61 -12.43 -10.86
CA THR A 146 -8.43 -13.88 -10.81
C THR A 146 -7.50 -14.30 -9.69
N GLU A 147 -7.76 -15.47 -9.13
CA GLU A 147 -6.89 -16.19 -8.19
C GLU A 147 -6.48 -17.56 -8.76
N GLU A 148 -6.60 -17.72 -10.08
CA GLU A 148 -6.15 -18.93 -10.76
C GLU A 148 -4.66 -19.18 -10.55
N ARG A 149 -4.30 -20.46 -10.37
CA ARG A 149 -2.93 -20.87 -10.09
C ARG A 149 -1.97 -20.49 -11.22
N ALA A 150 -2.42 -20.61 -12.47
CA ALA A 150 -1.59 -20.34 -13.65
C ALA A 150 -1.42 -18.83 -13.92
N ALA A 151 -2.35 -17.99 -13.44
CA ALA A 151 -2.22 -16.56 -13.52
C ALA A 151 -1.15 -16.05 -12.54
N VAL A 152 -0.46 -14.98 -12.93
CA VAL A 152 0.60 -14.37 -12.13
C VAL A 152 0.36 -12.90 -11.85
N GLY A 153 0.88 -12.45 -10.71
CA GLY A 153 0.95 -11.06 -10.30
C GLY A 153 2.35 -10.72 -9.82
N GLN A 154 2.73 -9.45 -9.93
CA GLN A 154 3.98 -8.97 -9.38
C GLN A 154 3.83 -8.70 -7.88
N ALA A 155 4.72 -9.31 -7.10
CA ALA A 155 4.79 -9.18 -5.66
C ALA A 155 6.24 -8.91 -5.20
N SER A 156 6.36 -8.41 -3.96
CA SER A 156 7.64 -8.14 -3.32
C SER A 156 7.73 -8.81 -1.96
N SER A 157 8.84 -9.46 -1.64
CA SER A 157 9.07 -10.06 -0.33
C SER A 157 9.46 -8.99 0.69
N LEU A 158 8.67 -8.85 1.75
CA LEU A 158 9.02 -7.98 2.88
C LEU A 158 10.24 -8.49 3.64
N SER A 159 10.52 -9.80 3.56
CA SER A 159 11.71 -10.40 4.18
C SER A 159 13.01 -9.99 3.46
N ALA A 160 12.93 -9.65 2.17
CA ALA A 160 14.04 -9.07 1.42
C ALA A 160 14.23 -7.56 1.72
N GLY A 161 13.35 -6.97 2.54
CA GLY A 161 13.41 -5.55 2.89
C GLY A 161 13.07 -4.62 1.72
N LYS A 162 12.24 -5.06 0.77
CA LYS A 162 11.85 -4.27 -0.41
C LYS A 162 10.34 -4.22 -0.57
N LEU A 163 9.83 -3.16 -1.19
CA LEU A 163 8.40 -3.03 -1.55
C LEU A 163 8.10 -3.26 -3.03
N LEU A 164 9.10 -3.15 -3.91
CA LEU A 164 8.94 -3.31 -5.36
C LEU A 164 9.96 -4.30 -5.92
N GLU A 165 10.34 -5.33 -5.16
CA GLU A 165 11.07 -6.48 -5.71
C GLU A 165 10.26 -7.08 -6.88
N GLN A 166 10.97 -7.56 -7.90
CA GLN A 166 10.33 -8.08 -9.10
C GLN A 166 10.11 -9.60 -9.02
N ALA A 167 9.20 -10.05 -8.15
CA ALA A 167 8.82 -11.47 -8.06
C ALA A 167 7.44 -11.76 -8.67
N ALA A 168 7.42 -12.50 -9.78
CA ALA A 168 6.16 -13.02 -10.35
C ALA A 168 5.66 -14.18 -9.50
N SER A 169 4.45 -14.04 -8.94
CA SER A 169 3.86 -15.00 -8.00
C SER A 169 2.48 -15.43 -8.47
N SER A 170 2.13 -16.69 -8.23
CA SER A 170 0.80 -17.22 -8.56
C SER A 170 -0.30 -16.44 -7.84
N CYS A 171 -1.37 -16.08 -8.55
CA CYS A 171 -2.49 -15.29 -8.03
C CYS A 171 -3.33 -16.01 -6.97
N GLN A 172 -3.14 -17.33 -6.80
CA GLN A 172 -3.77 -18.12 -5.72
C GLN A 172 -3.22 -17.75 -4.33
N HIS A 173 -2.01 -17.18 -4.25
CA HIS A 173 -1.41 -16.81 -2.98
C HIS A 173 -2.14 -15.65 -2.31
N ALA A 174 -2.26 -15.70 -1.00
CA ALA A 174 -2.81 -14.62 -0.20
C ALA A 174 -1.67 -13.78 0.36
N PHE A 175 -1.50 -12.58 -0.19
CA PHE A 175 -0.44 -11.64 0.18
C PHE A 175 -1.00 -10.35 0.77
N VAL A 176 -0.11 -9.56 1.34
CA VAL A 176 -0.41 -8.23 1.87
C VAL A 176 -0.83 -7.32 0.72
N VAL A 177 -1.88 -6.53 0.95
CA VAL A 177 -2.26 -5.42 0.07
C VAL A 177 -2.12 -4.14 0.87
N LEU A 178 -1.34 -3.20 0.35
CA LEU A 178 -1.13 -1.90 0.96
C LEU A 178 -2.12 -0.88 0.41
N CYS A 179 -2.36 0.16 1.20
CA CYS A 179 -3.21 1.30 0.91
C CYS A 179 -2.39 2.56 1.14
N ILE A 180 -2.39 3.45 0.16
CA ILE A 180 -1.67 4.73 0.19
C ILE A 180 -2.68 5.86 0.22
N GLU A 181 -2.45 6.82 1.10
CA GLU A 181 -3.14 8.11 1.04
C GLU A 181 -2.71 8.85 -0.24
N ASN A 182 -3.68 9.16 -1.11
CA ASN A 182 -3.37 9.63 -2.48
C ASN A 182 -3.04 11.14 -2.57
N SER A 183 -3.26 11.88 -1.48
CA SER A 183 -2.91 13.29 -1.38
C SER A 183 -2.90 13.75 0.06
N PHE A 184 -2.01 14.68 0.38
CA PHE A 184 -2.07 15.39 1.65
C PHE A 184 -3.19 16.43 1.58
N MET A 185 -4.18 16.35 2.48
CA MET A 185 -5.13 17.43 2.65
C MET A 185 -4.64 18.31 3.80
N THR A 186 -4.26 19.55 3.51
CA THR A 186 -4.29 20.56 4.57
C THR A 186 -5.73 20.63 5.04
N ALA A 187 -5.96 20.58 6.36
CA ALA A 187 -7.28 20.91 6.87
C ALA A 187 -7.61 22.30 6.34
N SER A 188 -8.51 22.39 5.34
CA SER A 188 -9.09 23.66 4.94
C SER A 188 -9.64 24.26 6.22
N LYS A 189 -9.03 25.36 6.69
CA LYS A 189 -9.66 26.20 7.68
C LYS A 189 -11.06 26.49 7.14
N LYS A 190 -12.07 25.97 7.82
CA LYS A 190 -13.45 26.45 7.67
C LYS A 190 -13.49 27.93 7.98
#